data_AF-A0A947BLQ6-F1
#
_entry.id   AF-A0A947BLQ6-F1
#
_cell.length_a   1.000
_cell.length_b   1.000
_cell.length_c   1.000
_cell.angle_alpha   90.00
_cell.angle_beta   90.00
_cell.angle_gamma   90.00
#
_symmetry.space_group_name_H-M   'P 1'
#
loop_
_entity.id
_entity.type
_entity.pdbx_description
1 polymer ?
#
loop_
_entity_poly.entity_id
_entity_poly.type
_entity_poly.pdbx_seq_one_letter_code
_entity_poly.pdbx_strand_id
1 'polypeptide(L)'
;MMQSRIPIHLLRLLTIILPVILLQGCFGGGSGKDPVAGLATGKLRFSDVSGVTFETPTQQGVTGADGAFSYLPGEMVTFAVGDINNGIILGTVPGAVNITAVQLTGSSDPADVPAANLIQFISSLDEDREHLNGVTITQAVRLAADTLATPLNFFADEATFQNQLADAVNHLFAIPRTPSRRDIALKNFCFDTYLPGGGSNVFGFDFTGCPEGAPVELLQNGDFEGGTTGALPTNWDGFNFPSLAPNPDQTIGGTVLKLFGPSFNIPNASGVRQDFTPVPLQEYTASVWALNSSTDPLDPSNFASMQLIFSPDYDFDDGSGEFTREVTVASVVTSNRIFLGEDVWTRLSITATAPLDAVTARLQLLHVQLPPNTAGSIFFDDASVIGPTYDIEPPVEYDLVWQDEFNGTGLDTSLWTPEIGYGQFGWGNNEWQFYTDDPRNLSVTGGNLTITAYCDYLLSSGVGGVPVNALLNA
;
A
#
# COMPACT_ATOMS: atom_id res chain seq x y z
N MET A 1 30.27 78.71 -53.02
CA MET A 1 29.98 77.26 -52.97
C MET A 1 31.03 76.62 -52.09
N MET A 2 30.64 76.31 -50.87
CA MET A 2 31.50 75.93 -49.75
C MET A 2 31.88 74.44 -49.82
N GLN A 3 33.16 74.15 -49.60
CA GLN A 3 33.62 72.85 -49.11
C GLN A 3 33.64 72.90 -47.57
N SER A 4 33.14 71.87 -46.92
CA SER A 4 33.45 71.56 -45.52
C SER A 4 33.18 70.08 -45.23
N ARG A 5 34.12 69.45 -44.54
CA ARG A 5 34.18 68.03 -44.18
C ARG A 5 33.36 67.72 -42.92
N ILE A 6 32.75 66.51 -42.88
CA ILE A 6 32.61 65.47 -41.82
C ILE A 6 32.50 65.99 -40.36
N PRO A 7 31.50 65.61 -39.52
CA PRO A 7 31.59 64.31 -38.78
C PRO A 7 30.33 63.63 -38.14
N ILE A 8 30.44 62.29 -38.01
CA ILE A 8 30.26 61.46 -36.78
C ILE A 8 28.85 61.10 -36.21
N HIS A 9 28.73 59.79 -35.87
CA HIS A 9 28.02 59.10 -34.76
C HIS A 9 26.67 58.34 -34.97
N LEU A 10 26.75 57.07 -34.54
CA LEU A 10 25.84 56.29 -33.67
C LEU A 10 24.72 55.38 -34.26
N LEU A 11 24.92 54.08 -33.97
CA LEU A 11 24.02 53.14 -33.26
C LEU A 11 22.80 52.47 -33.96
N ARG A 12 22.79 51.13 -33.79
CA ARG A 12 21.68 50.17 -33.53
C ARG A 12 21.12 49.26 -34.64
N LEU A 13 21.22 47.96 -34.31
CA LEU A 13 20.27 46.83 -34.45
C LEU A 13 19.79 46.40 -35.85
N LEU A 14 20.01 45.12 -36.22
CA LEU A 14 18.97 44.07 -36.27
C LEU A 14 19.53 42.68 -36.68
N THR A 15 19.28 41.70 -35.81
CA THR A 15 18.86 40.29 -35.97
C THR A 15 18.90 39.61 -37.35
N ILE A 16 19.52 38.42 -37.44
CA ILE A 16 19.08 37.33 -38.35
C ILE A 16 19.20 35.96 -37.63
N ILE A 17 18.07 35.26 -37.60
CA ILE A 17 17.82 33.89 -37.13
C ILE A 17 18.14 32.89 -38.26
N LEU A 18 18.68 31.70 -37.95
CA LEU A 18 18.73 30.57 -38.90
C LEU A 18 18.38 29.24 -38.19
N PRO A 19 17.61 28.31 -38.81
CA PRO A 19 16.84 27.30 -38.09
C PRO A 19 17.50 25.89 -38.03
N VAL A 20 16.88 25.08 -37.16
CA VAL A 20 17.11 23.69 -36.77
C VAL A 20 17.09 22.70 -37.95
N ILE A 21 17.99 21.70 -37.92
CA ILE A 21 17.84 20.42 -38.63
C ILE A 21 17.85 19.29 -37.59
N LEU A 22 16.72 18.57 -37.53
CA LEU A 22 16.53 17.30 -36.82
C LEU A 22 17.09 16.15 -37.67
N LEU A 23 17.87 15.26 -37.06
CA LEU A 23 18.18 13.93 -37.61
C LEU A 23 17.68 12.88 -36.61
N GLN A 24 16.62 12.16 -37.01
CA GLN A 24 16.22 10.90 -36.40
C GLN A 24 17.17 9.80 -36.86
N GLY A 25 17.70 9.04 -35.91
CA GLY A 25 18.40 7.78 -36.15
C GLY A 25 17.63 6.65 -35.46
N CYS A 26 17.02 5.78 -36.24
CA CYS A 26 16.52 4.48 -35.82
C CYS A 26 17.65 3.46 -36.02
N PHE A 27 18.15 2.83 -34.96
CA PHE A 27 18.87 1.55 -35.02
C PHE A 27 18.72 0.83 -33.67
N GLY A 28 18.12 -0.36 -33.72
CA GLY A 28 18.17 -1.34 -32.64
C GLY A 28 19.45 -2.19 -32.71
N GLY A 29 19.71 -2.92 -31.62
CA GLY A 29 20.76 -3.95 -31.53
C GLY A 29 21.69 -3.71 -30.34
N GLY A 30 21.62 -4.59 -29.35
CA GLY A 30 22.22 -4.41 -28.03
C GLY A 30 23.75 -4.38 -28.00
N SER A 31 24.25 -3.68 -26.99
CA SER A 31 25.56 -3.89 -26.37
C SER A 31 25.40 -3.47 -24.92
N GLY A 32 25.59 -4.40 -23.98
CA GLY A 32 25.85 -4.04 -22.60
C GLY A 32 26.96 -3.00 -22.59
N LYS A 33 26.73 -1.87 -21.93
CA LYS A 33 27.81 -0.95 -21.62
C LYS A 33 28.69 -1.68 -20.63
N ASP A 34 29.95 -1.92 -21.00
CA ASP A 34 30.97 -2.29 -20.03
C ASP A 34 30.90 -1.29 -18.86
N PRO A 35 30.86 -1.75 -17.60
CA PRO A 35 30.91 -0.85 -16.47
C PRO A 35 32.17 -0.01 -16.58
N VAL A 36 32.04 1.32 -16.50
CA VAL A 36 33.20 2.20 -16.32
C VAL A 36 33.94 1.70 -15.09
N ALA A 37 35.18 1.23 -15.26
CA ALA A 37 35.93 0.58 -14.20
C ALA A 37 35.99 1.47 -12.94
N GLY A 38 35.38 1.01 -11.85
CA GLY A 38 35.32 1.73 -10.57
C GLY A 38 33.98 2.43 -10.25
N LEU A 39 33.04 2.52 -11.19
CA LEU A 39 31.70 3.07 -10.94
C LEU A 39 30.85 2.05 -10.17
N ALA A 40 30.39 2.44 -8.99
CA ALA A 40 29.46 1.68 -8.16
C ALA A 40 28.03 2.20 -8.33
N THR A 41 27.07 1.32 -8.06
CA THR A 41 25.65 1.66 -8.01
C THR A 41 25.19 1.58 -6.56
N GLY A 42 24.55 2.65 -6.10
CA GLY A 42 23.89 2.72 -4.80
C GLY A 42 22.39 2.83 -5.00
N LYS A 43 21.63 2.63 -3.92
CA LYS A 43 20.18 2.82 -3.91
C LYS A 43 19.76 3.74 -2.76
N LEU A 44 18.93 4.72 -3.07
CA LEU A 44 18.23 5.53 -2.07
C LEU A 44 16.97 4.77 -1.63
N ARG A 45 16.97 4.31 -0.38
CA ARG A 45 16.00 3.37 0.17
C ARG A 45 15.03 4.08 1.12
N PHE A 46 13.77 4.09 0.72
CA PHE A 46 12.62 4.55 1.49
C PHE A 46 11.38 3.69 1.27
N SER A 47 11.16 3.31 -0.01
CA SER A 47 10.40 2.20 -0.62
C SER A 47 10.88 2.01 -2.08
N ASP A 48 12.14 2.40 -2.32
CA ASP A 48 12.72 2.87 -3.59
C ASP A 48 12.17 4.25 -4.04
N VAL A 49 13.06 5.25 -4.10
CA VAL A 49 12.67 6.64 -4.41
C VAL A 49 13.17 7.02 -5.81
N SER A 50 12.25 7.18 -6.74
CA SER A 50 12.50 7.64 -8.10
C SER A 50 12.42 9.15 -8.19
N GLY A 51 13.26 9.77 -9.02
CA GLY A 51 13.11 11.19 -9.31
C GLY A 51 13.83 12.15 -8.36
N VAL A 52 14.69 11.67 -7.45
CA VAL A 52 15.53 12.51 -6.59
C VAL A 52 16.83 12.86 -7.34
N THR A 53 17.21 14.14 -7.35
CA THR A 53 18.49 14.57 -7.93
C THR A 53 19.63 14.14 -7.03
N PHE A 54 20.71 13.60 -7.61
CA PHE A 54 21.94 13.30 -6.90
C PHE A 54 23.15 13.96 -7.57
N GLU A 55 24.10 14.40 -6.76
CA GLU A 55 25.38 14.94 -7.22
C GLU A 55 26.52 14.41 -6.35
N THR A 56 27.60 14.01 -7.02
CA THR A 56 28.90 13.64 -6.46
C THR A 56 29.97 14.46 -7.20
N PRO A 57 31.24 14.47 -6.76
CA PRO A 57 32.30 15.16 -7.50
C PRO A 57 32.46 14.73 -8.97
N THR A 58 32.05 13.50 -9.33
CA THR A 58 32.24 12.96 -10.69
C THR A 58 30.95 12.53 -11.41
N GLN A 59 29.86 12.32 -10.69
CA GLN A 59 28.57 11.87 -11.22
C GLN A 59 27.46 12.83 -10.81
N GLN A 60 26.47 12.99 -11.68
CA GLN A 60 25.23 13.71 -11.38
C GLN A 60 24.08 13.05 -12.14
N GLY A 61 22.87 13.17 -11.62
CA GLY A 61 21.69 12.64 -12.29
C GLY A 61 20.46 12.66 -11.41
N VAL A 62 19.53 11.78 -11.75
CA VAL A 62 18.29 11.56 -11.02
C VAL A 62 18.18 10.08 -10.71
N THR A 63 17.68 9.71 -9.53
CA THR A 63 17.49 8.32 -9.14
C THR A 63 16.52 7.60 -10.09
N GLY A 64 16.83 6.33 -10.38
CA GLY A 64 15.98 5.46 -11.18
C GLY A 64 14.73 4.98 -10.43
N ALA A 65 13.87 4.21 -11.12
CA ALA A 65 12.62 3.67 -10.56
C ALA A 65 12.84 2.84 -9.29
N ASP A 66 14.00 2.19 -9.16
CA ASP A 66 14.41 1.36 -8.01
C ASP A 66 15.34 2.12 -7.04
N GLY A 67 15.31 3.45 -7.07
CA GLY A 67 16.15 4.32 -6.26
C GLY A 67 17.63 4.35 -6.67
N ALA A 68 18.01 3.72 -7.79
CA ALA A 68 19.41 3.58 -8.17
C ALA A 68 20.08 4.90 -8.55
N PHE A 69 21.32 5.10 -8.09
CA PHE A 69 22.21 6.18 -8.48
C PHE A 69 23.65 5.66 -8.64
N SER A 70 24.48 6.42 -9.36
CA SER A 70 25.88 6.05 -9.63
C SER A 70 26.86 6.91 -8.81
N TYR A 71 27.91 6.32 -8.28
CA TYR A 71 28.96 7.01 -7.53
C TYR A 71 30.32 6.30 -7.65
N LEU A 72 31.43 7.00 -7.39
CA LEU A 72 32.71 6.33 -7.14
C LEU A 72 32.90 6.10 -5.63
N PRO A 73 33.38 4.92 -5.21
CA PRO A 73 33.66 4.66 -3.79
C PRO A 73 34.56 5.72 -3.15
N GLY A 74 34.14 6.24 -1.99
CA GLY A 74 34.86 7.28 -1.24
C GLY A 74 34.39 8.72 -1.54
N GLU A 75 33.54 8.93 -2.54
CA GLU A 75 32.89 10.22 -2.78
C GLU A 75 31.74 10.46 -1.80
N MET A 76 31.47 11.74 -1.51
CA MET A 76 30.21 12.15 -0.91
C MET A 76 29.15 12.31 -2.00
N VAL A 77 27.93 11.93 -1.69
CA VAL A 77 26.75 12.14 -2.53
C VAL A 77 25.79 13.07 -1.81
N THR A 78 25.33 14.11 -2.51
CA THR A 78 24.25 15.00 -2.05
C THR A 78 22.99 14.66 -2.79
N PHE A 79 21.87 14.54 -2.07
CA PHE A 79 20.54 14.33 -2.64
C PHE A 79 19.68 15.58 -2.48
N ALA A 80 18.87 15.89 -3.48
CA ALA A 80 17.94 17.00 -3.47
C ALA A 80 16.65 16.71 -4.25
N VAL A 81 15.56 17.36 -3.85
CA VAL A 81 14.38 17.53 -4.70
C VAL A 81 14.53 18.87 -5.42
N GLY A 82 14.76 18.80 -6.73
CA GLY A 82 15.17 19.96 -7.52
C GLY A 82 16.68 19.96 -7.83
N ASP A 83 17.19 21.09 -8.28
CA ASP A 83 18.61 21.39 -8.48
C ASP A 83 19.36 21.47 -7.15
N ILE A 84 20.62 21.05 -7.12
CA ILE A 84 21.42 21.02 -5.88
C ILE A 84 21.72 22.42 -5.30
N ASN A 85 21.58 23.48 -6.11
CA ASN A 85 21.89 24.85 -5.69
C ASN A 85 20.66 25.63 -5.22
N ASN A 86 19.46 25.23 -5.66
CA ASN A 86 18.22 25.99 -5.42
C ASN A 86 17.08 25.14 -4.85
N GLY A 87 17.14 23.82 -5.02
CA GLY A 87 16.12 22.88 -4.56
C GLY A 87 16.24 22.55 -3.06
N ILE A 88 15.45 21.57 -2.65
CA ILE A 88 15.36 21.14 -1.26
C ILE A 88 16.40 20.04 -1.03
N ILE A 89 17.45 20.37 -0.28
CA ILE A 89 18.53 19.43 0.06
C ILE A 89 18.04 18.40 1.07
N LEU A 90 18.07 17.12 0.72
CA LEU A 90 17.69 16.02 1.59
C LEU A 90 18.82 15.64 2.54
N GLY A 91 20.07 15.73 2.07
CA GLY A 91 21.26 15.48 2.86
C GLY A 91 22.49 15.14 2.02
N THR A 92 23.64 15.08 2.67
CA THR A 92 24.93 14.70 2.07
C THR A 92 25.60 13.63 2.90
N VAL A 93 25.92 12.49 2.30
CA VAL A 93 26.51 11.31 2.98
C VAL A 93 27.57 10.65 2.10
N PRO A 94 28.46 9.80 2.65
CA PRO A 94 29.34 8.98 1.82
C PRO A 94 28.53 8.07 0.90
N GLY A 95 28.97 7.92 -0.36
CA GLY A 95 28.35 6.99 -1.30
C GLY A 95 28.42 5.55 -0.80
N ALA A 96 27.27 4.86 -0.80
CA ALA A 96 27.11 3.51 -0.30
C ALA A 96 26.11 2.71 -1.15
N VAL A 97 26.12 1.37 -0.99
CA VAL A 97 25.21 0.47 -1.71
C VAL A 97 23.75 0.72 -1.33
N ASN A 98 23.48 1.04 -0.06
CA ASN A 98 22.18 1.46 0.45
C ASN A 98 22.35 2.75 1.26
N ILE A 99 21.52 3.74 0.97
CA ILE A 99 21.42 5.00 1.73
C ILE A 99 19.95 5.19 2.10
N THR A 100 19.63 5.47 3.36
CA THR A 100 18.25 5.73 3.81
C THR A 100 18.03 7.20 4.16
N ALA A 101 16.76 7.62 4.24
CA ALA A 101 16.39 8.94 4.73
C ALA A 101 16.94 9.22 6.16
N VAL A 102 16.95 8.21 7.03
CA VAL A 102 17.50 8.35 8.39
C VAL A 102 18.98 8.76 8.38
N GLN A 103 19.76 8.17 7.48
CA GLN A 103 21.20 8.46 7.38
C GLN A 103 21.47 9.84 6.78
N LEU A 104 20.60 10.33 5.88
CA LEU A 104 20.75 11.65 5.26
C LEU A 104 20.71 12.79 6.28
N THR A 105 20.04 12.57 7.42
CA THR A 105 20.00 13.54 8.52
C THR A 105 21.12 13.36 9.54
N GLY A 106 21.96 12.34 9.36
CA GLY A 106 22.99 11.92 10.33
C GLY A 106 22.43 11.19 11.54
N SER A 107 21.14 10.84 11.54
CA SER A 107 20.52 10.08 12.63
C SER A 107 20.74 8.58 12.49
N SER A 108 20.45 7.87 13.58
CA SER A 108 20.40 6.40 13.64
C SER A 108 19.05 5.90 14.13
N ASP A 109 18.11 6.82 14.39
CA ASP A 109 16.77 6.51 14.86
C ASP A 109 15.76 7.19 13.92
N PRO A 110 14.88 6.42 13.25
CA PRO A 110 13.85 7.01 12.38
C PRO A 110 12.89 7.92 13.14
N ALA A 111 12.67 7.69 14.45
CA ALA A 111 11.81 8.52 15.27
C ALA A 111 12.48 9.84 15.72
N ASP A 112 13.79 9.98 15.53
CA ASP A 112 14.49 11.24 15.80
C ASP A 112 13.91 12.36 14.93
N VAL A 113 13.81 13.56 15.50
CA VAL A 113 13.04 14.66 14.90
C VAL A 113 13.46 14.95 13.45
N PRO A 114 14.77 15.05 13.12
CA PRO A 114 15.19 15.29 11.75
C PRO A 114 14.87 14.14 10.80
N ALA A 115 15.11 12.90 11.22
CA ALA A 115 14.83 11.71 10.41
C ALA A 115 13.33 11.62 10.11
N ALA A 116 12.49 11.71 11.13
CA ALA A 116 11.04 11.68 11.00
C ALA A 116 10.48 12.82 10.13
N ASN A 117 11.06 14.03 10.23
CA ASN A 117 10.68 15.16 9.36
C ASN A 117 11.03 14.88 7.89
N LEU A 118 12.23 14.35 7.60
CA LEU A 118 12.62 14.00 6.24
C LEU A 118 11.80 12.83 5.68
N ILE A 119 11.53 11.82 6.51
CA ILE A 119 10.68 10.67 6.19
C ILE A 119 9.28 11.16 5.79
N GLN A 120 8.66 12.01 6.61
CA GLN A 120 7.34 12.59 6.33
C GLN A 120 7.34 13.41 5.05
N PHE A 121 8.37 14.22 4.82
CA PHE A 121 8.49 15.02 3.61
C PHE A 121 8.55 14.15 2.36
N ILE A 122 9.43 13.15 2.30
CA ILE A 122 9.56 12.27 1.12
C ILE A 122 8.23 11.55 0.85
N SER A 123 7.58 11.00 1.89
CA SER A 123 6.27 10.35 1.76
C SER A 123 5.20 11.29 1.19
N SER A 124 5.30 12.59 1.48
CA SER A 124 4.33 13.59 1.01
C SER A 124 4.48 13.95 -0.47
N LEU A 125 5.59 13.57 -1.11
CA LEU A 125 5.90 13.94 -2.49
C LEU A 125 5.45 12.90 -3.51
N ASP A 126 4.96 11.75 -3.06
CA ASP A 126 4.62 10.66 -3.94
C ASP A 126 3.49 11.05 -4.93
N GLU A 127 3.63 10.63 -6.19
CA GLU A 127 2.77 11.10 -7.28
C GLU A 127 1.34 10.59 -7.11
N ASP A 128 1.22 9.30 -6.80
CA ASP A 128 -0.01 8.53 -6.63
C ASP A 128 -0.39 8.23 -5.17
N ARG A 129 0.48 8.57 -4.21
CA ARG A 129 0.26 8.43 -2.76
C ARG A 129 0.12 6.97 -2.30
N GLU A 130 0.68 6.04 -3.06
CA GLU A 130 0.63 4.61 -2.77
C GLU A 130 1.98 4.11 -2.24
N HIS A 131 2.14 4.15 -0.92
CA HIS A 131 3.40 3.87 -0.23
C HIS A 131 4.05 2.50 -0.52
N LEU A 132 3.28 1.51 -1.01
CA LEU A 132 3.75 0.15 -1.29
C LEU A 132 4.44 0.00 -2.66
N ASN A 133 4.33 0.98 -3.56
CA ASN A 133 4.88 0.88 -4.93
C ASN A 133 6.12 1.75 -5.18
N GLY A 134 6.64 2.39 -4.13
CA GLY A 134 7.78 3.30 -4.19
C GLY A 134 7.37 4.75 -3.92
N VAL A 135 8.30 5.67 -4.15
CA VAL A 135 8.00 7.11 -4.16
C VAL A 135 8.44 7.68 -5.50
N THR A 136 7.50 8.22 -6.27
CA THR A 136 7.80 8.85 -7.57
C THR A 136 7.75 10.38 -7.48
N ILE A 137 8.92 11.02 -7.61
CA ILE A 137 9.04 12.48 -7.67
C ILE A 137 9.08 12.95 -9.12
N THR A 138 8.03 13.64 -9.56
CA THR A 138 7.91 14.10 -10.95
C THR A 138 8.88 15.25 -11.27
N GLN A 139 9.13 15.46 -12.56
CA GLN A 139 9.92 16.62 -13.00
C GLN A 139 9.26 17.95 -12.63
N ALA A 140 7.92 18.02 -12.62
CA ALA A 140 7.20 19.22 -12.24
C ALA A 140 7.44 19.57 -10.76
N VAL A 141 7.40 18.57 -9.86
CA VAL A 141 7.70 18.75 -8.44
C VAL A 141 9.15 19.22 -8.23
N ARG A 142 10.12 18.63 -8.94
CA ARG A 142 11.53 19.10 -8.90
C ARG A 142 11.67 20.57 -9.31
N LEU A 143 11.05 20.96 -10.42
CA LEU A 143 11.11 22.34 -10.90
C LEU A 143 10.40 23.32 -9.95
N ALA A 144 9.31 22.90 -9.31
CA ALA A 144 8.64 23.70 -8.31
C ALA A 144 9.52 23.89 -7.06
N ALA A 145 10.24 22.85 -6.63
CA ALA A 145 11.15 22.89 -5.49
C ALA A 145 12.26 23.94 -5.65
N ASP A 146 12.78 24.13 -6.86
CA ASP A 146 13.80 25.14 -7.19
C ASP A 146 13.34 26.59 -6.95
N THR A 147 12.05 26.79 -6.79
CA THR A 147 11.43 28.12 -6.63
C THR A 147 10.84 28.35 -5.23
N LEU A 148 11.03 27.39 -4.31
CA LEU A 148 10.51 27.49 -2.95
C LEU A 148 11.20 28.64 -2.21
N ALA A 149 10.43 29.67 -1.84
CA ALA A 149 10.99 30.89 -1.24
C ALA A 149 11.53 30.68 0.18
N THR A 150 10.90 29.77 0.94
CA THR A 150 11.28 29.46 2.33
C THR A 150 11.84 28.04 2.37
N PRO A 151 13.13 27.84 2.68
CA PRO A 151 13.70 26.51 2.74
C PRO A 151 13.11 25.71 3.89
N LEU A 152 12.80 24.44 3.63
CA LEU A 152 12.44 23.45 4.65
C LEU A 152 13.62 23.20 5.58
N ASN A 153 13.36 23.23 6.90
CA ASN A 153 14.36 22.85 7.89
C ASN A 153 13.97 21.55 8.58
N PHE A 154 14.54 20.44 8.13
CA PHE A 154 14.30 19.13 8.75
C PHE A 154 14.73 19.07 10.21
N PHE A 155 15.63 19.94 10.68
CA PHE A 155 16.08 19.98 12.07
C PHE A 155 15.20 20.87 12.98
N ALA A 156 14.14 21.47 12.45
CA ALA A 156 13.17 22.20 13.26
C ALA A 156 12.37 21.24 14.17
N ASP A 157 11.83 21.77 15.27
CA ASP A 157 10.85 21.04 16.07
C ASP A 157 9.61 20.69 15.24
N GLU A 158 8.86 19.68 15.69
CA GLU A 158 7.71 19.14 14.95
C GLU A 158 6.67 20.20 14.59
N ALA A 159 6.29 21.06 15.53
CA ALA A 159 5.25 22.06 15.28
C ALA A 159 5.69 23.08 14.23
N THR A 160 6.95 23.54 14.31
CA THR A 160 7.53 24.41 13.29
C THR A 160 7.61 23.71 11.94
N PHE A 161 8.06 22.45 11.91
CA PHE A 161 8.20 21.69 10.68
C PHE A 161 6.85 21.41 10.00
N GLN A 162 5.78 21.08 10.73
CA GLN A 162 4.46 20.85 10.13
C GLN A 162 3.96 22.06 9.34
N ASN A 163 4.18 23.28 9.86
CA ASN A 163 3.80 24.50 9.14
C ASN A 163 4.62 24.68 7.86
N GLN A 164 5.95 24.48 7.95
CA GLN A 164 6.84 24.56 6.77
C GLN A 164 6.48 23.51 5.71
N LEU A 165 6.16 22.30 6.16
CA LEU A 165 5.80 21.18 5.31
C LEU A 165 4.49 21.44 4.55
N ALA A 166 3.46 21.95 5.24
CA ALA A 166 2.20 22.33 4.61
C ALA A 166 2.39 23.40 3.53
N ASP A 167 3.17 24.45 3.82
CA ASP A 167 3.48 25.50 2.84
C ASP A 167 4.27 24.95 1.64
N ALA A 168 5.26 24.10 1.90
CA ALA A 168 6.08 23.51 0.85
C ALA A 168 5.27 22.60 -0.06
N VAL A 169 4.48 21.68 0.49
CA VAL A 169 3.65 20.75 -0.32
C VAL A 169 2.64 21.54 -1.17
N ASN A 170 2.01 22.59 -0.62
CA ASN A 170 1.12 23.45 -1.40
C ASN A 170 1.81 24.20 -2.55
N HIS A 171 3.12 24.48 -2.43
CA HIS A 171 3.91 25.10 -3.49
C HIS A 171 4.37 24.09 -4.55
N LEU A 172 4.70 22.87 -4.13
CA LEU A 172 5.28 21.83 -4.98
C LEU A 172 4.29 21.23 -5.99
N PHE A 173 3.00 21.29 -5.69
CA PHE A 173 1.95 20.70 -6.50
C PHE A 173 1.00 21.75 -7.07
N ALA A 174 0.62 21.57 -8.35
CA ALA A 174 -0.30 22.48 -9.03
C ALA A 174 -1.73 22.46 -8.44
N ILE A 175 -2.10 21.35 -7.80
CA ILE A 175 -3.31 21.19 -7.01
C ILE A 175 -2.87 21.13 -5.55
N PRO A 176 -3.46 21.91 -4.64
CA PRO A 176 -3.16 21.83 -3.22
C PRO A 176 -3.23 20.39 -2.71
N ARG A 177 -2.22 20.01 -1.95
CA ARG A 177 -2.04 18.66 -1.40
C ARG A 177 -1.74 18.79 0.07
N THR A 178 -2.31 17.92 0.89
CA THR A 178 -1.86 17.82 2.28
C THR A 178 -0.65 16.91 2.38
N PRO A 179 0.33 17.27 3.22
CA PRO A 179 1.39 16.36 3.60
C PRO A 179 0.90 15.05 4.24
N SER A 180 1.65 13.97 4.05
CA SER A 180 1.43 12.71 4.78
C SER A 180 1.55 12.93 6.29
N ARG A 181 0.78 12.19 7.10
CA ARG A 181 0.94 12.24 8.56
C ARG A 181 2.27 11.61 9.00
N ARG A 182 2.87 12.19 10.04
CA ARG A 182 4.18 11.76 10.57
C ARG A 182 4.18 10.31 11.05
N ASP A 183 3.13 9.91 11.77
CA ASP A 183 2.97 8.54 12.29
C ASP A 183 2.85 7.52 11.17
N ILE A 184 2.07 7.82 10.12
CA ILE A 184 1.95 6.97 8.93
C ILE A 184 3.29 6.90 8.18
N ALA A 185 3.95 8.02 7.92
CA ALA A 185 5.20 8.03 7.16
C ALA A 185 6.32 7.24 7.88
N LEU A 186 6.42 7.37 9.20
CA LEU A 186 7.34 6.58 10.03
C LEU A 186 7.01 5.09 9.99
N LYS A 187 5.72 4.76 10.09
CA LYS A 187 5.24 3.39 9.99
C LYS A 187 5.64 2.79 8.64
N ASN A 188 5.33 3.47 7.54
CA ASN A 188 5.58 2.94 6.20
C ASN A 188 7.08 2.75 5.94
N PHE A 189 7.91 3.67 6.41
CA PHE A 189 9.36 3.53 6.35
C PHE A 189 9.85 2.26 7.08
N CYS A 190 9.38 2.03 8.30
CA CYS A 190 9.79 0.87 9.09
C CYS A 190 9.26 -0.45 8.51
N PHE A 191 7.98 -0.52 8.16
CA PHE A 191 7.30 -1.79 7.87
C PHE A 191 7.24 -2.15 6.39
N ASP A 192 7.25 -1.18 5.49
CA ASP A 192 7.11 -1.47 4.06
C ASP A 192 8.48 -1.47 3.37
N THR A 193 9.51 -0.94 4.04
CA THR A 193 10.85 -0.81 3.46
C THR A 193 11.95 -1.39 4.30
N TYR A 194 12.09 -0.95 5.55
CA TYR A 194 13.25 -1.36 6.34
C TYR A 194 13.20 -2.85 6.65
N LEU A 195 12.11 -3.36 7.23
CA LEU A 195 11.97 -4.77 7.59
C LEU A 195 11.91 -5.70 6.36
N PRO A 196 11.03 -5.48 5.35
CA PRO A 196 10.96 -6.35 4.17
C PRO A 196 12.23 -6.30 3.30
N GLY A 197 12.94 -5.17 3.34
CA GLY A 197 14.24 -5.02 2.69
C GLY A 197 15.37 -5.82 3.34
N GLY A 198 15.09 -6.61 4.39
CA GLY A 198 16.05 -7.45 5.10
C GLY A 198 16.62 -6.82 6.38
N GLY A 199 16.06 -5.71 6.84
CA GLY A 199 16.41 -5.06 8.09
C GLY A 199 17.90 -4.79 8.26
N SER A 200 18.39 -4.95 9.49
CA SER A 200 19.81 -4.77 9.82
C SER A 200 20.76 -5.63 8.99
N ASN A 201 20.32 -6.76 8.44
CA ASN A 201 21.15 -7.64 7.62
C ASN A 201 21.48 -7.05 6.23
N VAL A 202 20.61 -6.22 5.67
CA VAL A 202 20.79 -5.61 4.34
C VAL A 202 21.23 -4.16 4.44
N PHE A 203 20.73 -3.46 5.44
CA PHE A 203 21.04 -2.06 5.68
C PHE A 203 22.33 -1.89 6.50
N GLY A 204 22.69 -2.86 7.33
CA GLY A 204 23.92 -2.85 8.14
C GLY A 204 23.80 -2.07 9.45
N PHE A 205 22.58 -1.66 9.83
CA PHE A 205 22.28 -0.94 11.06
C PHE A 205 20.90 -1.35 11.57
N ASP A 206 20.78 -1.43 12.89
CA ASP A 206 19.52 -1.58 13.60
C ASP A 206 18.90 -0.20 13.84
N PHE A 207 17.68 0.01 13.37
CA PHE A 207 16.94 1.23 13.65
C PHE A 207 16.15 1.04 14.93
N THR A 208 16.71 1.44 16.07
CA THR A 208 16.12 1.24 17.40
C THR A 208 14.73 1.83 17.60
N GLY A 209 14.30 2.75 16.72
CA GLY A 209 12.94 3.31 16.68
C GLY A 209 11.97 2.61 15.72
N CYS A 210 12.45 1.71 14.86
CA CYS A 210 11.60 0.73 14.18
C CYS A 210 11.49 -0.48 15.11
N PRO A 211 10.34 -0.77 15.73
CA PRO A 211 10.32 -1.80 16.75
C PRO A 211 10.41 -3.20 16.09
N GLU A 212 11.26 -4.08 16.61
CA GLU A 212 11.32 -5.49 16.20
C GLU A 212 9.95 -6.15 16.48
N GLY A 213 9.39 -6.84 15.49
CA GLY A 213 8.06 -7.47 15.60
C GLY A 213 6.89 -6.49 15.70
N ALA A 214 7.08 -5.25 15.24
CA ALA A 214 6.07 -4.23 15.46
C ALA A 214 4.89 -4.28 14.51
N PRO A 215 3.74 -3.74 14.94
CA PRO A 215 2.51 -3.94 14.20
C PRO A 215 2.51 -3.28 12.82
N VAL A 216 2.18 -4.04 11.78
CA VAL A 216 2.12 -3.61 10.37
C VAL A 216 0.78 -2.96 10.03
N GLU A 217 0.77 -2.09 9.02
CA GLU A 217 -0.48 -1.68 8.38
C GLU A 217 -1.02 -2.85 7.58
N LEU A 218 -2.28 -3.16 7.78
CA LEU A 218 -2.95 -4.26 7.08
C LEU A 218 -3.90 -3.75 6.02
N LEU A 219 -4.19 -2.44 6.01
CA LEU A 219 -4.99 -1.82 4.98
C LEU A 219 -4.15 -1.24 3.84
N GLN A 220 -4.74 -1.25 2.64
CA GLN A 220 -4.23 -0.53 1.48
C GLN A 220 -5.15 0.66 1.19
N ASN A 221 -4.55 1.82 0.89
CA ASN A 221 -5.28 3.04 0.53
C ASN A 221 -6.34 3.43 1.57
N GLY A 222 -5.95 3.43 2.85
CA GLY A 222 -6.82 3.83 3.95
C GLY A 222 -7.04 5.34 4.04
N ASP A 223 -6.17 6.12 3.40
CA ASP A 223 -6.27 7.57 3.22
C ASP A 223 -7.17 7.97 2.04
N PHE A 224 -7.68 7.00 1.28
CA PHE A 224 -8.64 7.21 0.17
C PHE A 224 -8.14 8.12 -0.97
N GLU A 225 -6.82 8.22 -1.15
CA GLU A 225 -6.20 9.11 -2.14
C GLU A 225 -5.96 8.44 -3.50
N GLY A 226 -5.79 7.12 -3.57
CA GLY A 226 -5.51 6.40 -4.83
C GLY A 226 -6.77 6.10 -5.68
N GLY A 227 -7.73 7.01 -5.74
CA GLY A 227 -8.98 6.87 -6.50
C GLY A 227 -9.36 8.10 -7.32
N THR A 228 -10.45 7.99 -8.08
CA THR A 228 -11.05 9.15 -8.76
C THR A 228 -12.36 9.53 -8.07
N THR A 229 -12.69 10.82 -8.01
CA THR A 229 -13.94 11.28 -7.40
C THR A 229 -15.13 10.52 -7.98
N GLY A 230 -15.95 9.92 -7.10
CA GLY A 230 -17.10 9.09 -7.48
C GLY A 230 -16.83 7.59 -7.55
N ALA A 231 -15.58 7.12 -7.49
CA ALA A 231 -15.24 5.70 -7.55
C ALA A 231 -14.30 5.30 -6.40
N LEU A 232 -14.56 4.15 -5.78
CA LEU A 232 -13.69 3.61 -4.73
C LEU A 232 -12.35 3.10 -5.30
N PRO A 233 -11.28 3.09 -4.49
CA PRO A 233 -10.04 2.39 -4.85
C PRO A 233 -10.30 0.89 -5.03
N THR A 234 -9.50 0.21 -5.85
CA THR A 234 -9.71 -1.22 -6.19
C THR A 234 -9.63 -2.18 -5.01
N ASN A 235 -9.00 -1.75 -3.90
CA ASN A 235 -8.83 -2.56 -2.70
C ASN A 235 -9.97 -2.39 -1.68
N TRP A 236 -10.96 -1.54 -1.99
CA TRP A 236 -12.10 -1.30 -1.11
C TRP A 236 -13.39 -1.74 -1.77
N ASP A 237 -14.07 -2.69 -1.14
CA ASP A 237 -15.38 -3.12 -1.57
C ASP A 237 -16.46 -2.24 -0.95
N GLY A 238 -17.37 -1.76 -1.79
CA GLY A 238 -18.45 -0.88 -1.39
C GLY A 238 -19.82 -1.53 -1.50
N PHE A 239 -20.77 -1.12 -0.66
CA PHE A 239 -22.18 -1.49 -0.80
C PHE A 239 -23.12 -0.30 -0.63
N ASN A 240 -24.24 -0.35 -1.35
CA ASN A 240 -25.21 0.74 -1.52
C ASN A 240 -24.59 1.99 -2.19
N PHE A 241 -24.30 3.03 -1.42
CA PHE A 241 -23.86 4.34 -1.95
C PHE A 241 -22.59 4.88 -1.27
N PRO A 242 -21.44 4.19 -1.38
CA PRO A 242 -20.15 4.76 -1.05
C PRO A 242 -19.60 5.56 -2.23
N SER A 243 -18.90 6.65 -1.96
CA SER A 243 -18.28 7.48 -3.01
C SER A 243 -17.06 8.19 -2.46
N LEU A 244 -16.00 8.28 -3.26
CA LEU A 244 -14.96 9.25 -3.00
C LEU A 244 -15.47 10.67 -3.32
N ALA A 245 -15.18 11.63 -2.45
CA ALA A 245 -15.57 13.03 -2.58
C ALA A 245 -14.37 13.94 -2.28
N PRO A 246 -14.33 15.17 -2.80
CA PRO A 246 -13.33 16.15 -2.37
C PRO A 246 -13.45 16.39 -0.87
N ASN A 247 -12.32 16.57 -0.17
CA ASN A 247 -12.36 16.88 1.26
C ASN A 247 -13.15 18.18 1.49
N PRO A 248 -14.27 18.14 2.25
CA PRO A 248 -15.11 19.32 2.48
C PRO A 248 -14.44 20.43 3.30
N ASP A 249 -13.45 20.11 4.14
CA ASP A 249 -12.72 21.07 4.97
C ASP A 249 -11.37 21.49 4.33
N GLN A 250 -10.92 20.79 3.27
CA GLN A 250 -9.63 21.02 2.59
C GLN A 250 -8.41 21.04 3.54
N THR A 251 -8.55 20.54 4.77
CA THR A 251 -7.53 20.60 5.80
C THR A 251 -6.53 19.44 5.67
N ILE A 252 -6.97 18.24 5.28
CA ILE A 252 -6.11 17.05 5.12
C ILE A 252 -6.56 16.14 3.96
N GLY A 253 -5.72 15.90 2.94
CA GLY A 253 -6.07 15.07 1.78
C GLY A 253 -6.87 15.84 0.72
N GLY A 254 -6.79 15.40 -0.54
CA GLY A 254 -7.61 15.93 -1.62
C GLY A 254 -8.96 15.22 -1.70
N THR A 255 -9.00 13.96 -1.24
CA THR A 255 -10.14 13.06 -1.41
C THR A 255 -10.43 12.36 -0.09
N VAL A 256 -11.72 12.17 0.20
CA VAL A 256 -12.19 11.47 1.39
C VAL A 256 -13.29 10.48 1.00
N LEU A 257 -13.49 9.44 1.80
CA LEU A 257 -14.64 8.57 1.64
C LEU A 257 -15.91 9.28 2.13
N LYS A 258 -16.93 9.39 1.29
CA LYS A 258 -18.27 9.84 1.65
C LYS A 258 -19.25 8.66 1.66
N LEU A 259 -19.95 8.48 2.78
CA LEU A 259 -21.04 7.51 2.92
C LEU A 259 -22.36 8.22 3.18
N PHE A 260 -23.41 7.81 2.48
CA PHE A 260 -24.77 8.34 2.64
C PHE A 260 -25.83 7.28 2.38
N GLY A 261 -27.02 7.46 2.95
CA GLY A 261 -28.08 6.45 2.94
C GLY A 261 -28.86 6.39 1.61
N PRO A 262 -29.17 5.20 1.08
CA PRO A 262 -30.11 5.04 -0.03
C PRO A 262 -31.56 5.46 0.32
N SER A 263 -32.30 5.95 -0.67
CA SER A 263 -33.72 6.29 -0.53
C SER A 263 -34.66 5.07 -0.71
N PHE A 264 -34.42 3.98 0.01
CA PHE A 264 -35.17 2.72 -0.13
C PHE A 264 -36.41 2.59 0.77
N ASN A 265 -36.75 3.62 1.56
CA ASN A 265 -37.92 3.62 2.44
C ASN A 265 -37.97 2.48 3.48
N ILE A 266 -36.81 1.90 3.77
CA ILE A 266 -36.53 0.95 4.86
C ILE A 266 -35.22 1.37 5.56
N PRO A 267 -35.03 1.02 6.84
CA PRO A 267 -33.75 1.20 7.52
C PRO A 267 -32.63 0.60 6.69
N ASN A 268 -31.53 1.33 6.55
CA ASN A 268 -30.44 0.88 5.70
C ASN A 268 -29.10 1.41 6.21
N ALA A 269 -28.03 0.91 5.61
CA ALA A 269 -26.70 1.40 5.83
C ALA A 269 -25.98 1.51 4.48
N SER A 270 -24.97 2.35 4.39
CA SER A 270 -23.97 2.28 3.33
C SER A 270 -22.60 2.12 3.96
N GLY A 271 -21.68 1.55 3.21
CA GLY A 271 -20.38 1.24 3.77
C GLY A 271 -19.35 0.82 2.76
N VAL A 272 -18.13 0.77 3.26
CA VAL A 272 -17.00 0.12 2.60
C VAL A 272 -16.37 -0.87 3.54
N ARG A 273 -15.64 -1.81 2.97
CA ARG A 273 -14.88 -2.82 3.69
C ARG A 273 -13.60 -3.17 2.98
N GLN A 274 -12.65 -3.63 3.76
CA GLN A 274 -11.44 -4.25 3.27
C GLN A 274 -11.07 -5.42 4.19
N ASP A 275 -10.69 -6.52 3.55
CA ASP A 275 -10.39 -7.78 4.22
C ASP A 275 -8.89 -7.96 4.32
N PHE A 276 -8.46 -8.62 5.40
CA PHE A 276 -7.07 -8.95 5.65
C PHE A 276 -6.99 -10.27 6.42
N THR A 277 -5.85 -10.95 6.35
CA THR A 277 -5.63 -12.19 7.09
C THR A 277 -5.14 -11.88 8.50
N PRO A 278 -5.89 -12.28 9.55
CA PRO A 278 -5.45 -12.14 10.93
C PRO A 278 -4.52 -13.29 11.34
N VAL A 279 -3.74 -13.06 12.39
CA VAL A 279 -3.03 -14.06 13.17
C VAL A 279 -3.87 -14.31 14.42
N PRO A 280 -4.34 -15.55 14.64
CA PRO A 280 -5.14 -15.89 15.81
C PRO A 280 -4.49 -15.48 17.13
N LEU A 281 -5.33 -15.08 18.09
CA LEU A 281 -4.96 -14.64 19.45
C LEU A 281 -4.09 -13.38 19.55
N GLN A 282 -3.90 -12.67 18.45
CA GLN A 282 -3.13 -11.43 18.44
C GLN A 282 -4.02 -10.20 18.51
N GLU A 283 -3.48 -9.12 19.05
CA GLU A 283 -4.19 -7.86 19.19
C GLU A 283 -4.08 -7.01 17.92
N TYR A 284 -5.22 -6.42 17.56
CA TYR A 284 -5.38 -5.51 16.43
C TYR A 284 -5.96 -4.19 16.92
N THR A 285 -5.43 -3.07 16.43
CA THR A 285 -6.00 -1.75 16.65
C THR A 285 -6.44 -1.16 15.32
N ALA A 286 -7.75 -0.95 15.16
CA ALA A 286 -8.32 -0.26 14.02
C ALA A 286 -8.63 1.19 14.39
N SER A 287 -8.39 2.13 13.47
CA SER A 287 -8.77 3.53 13.64
C SER A 287 -9.16 4.19 12.33
N VAL A 288 -9.97 5.24 12.40
CA VAL A 288 -10.36 6.07 11.25
C VAL A 288 -10.75 7.46 11.75
N TRP A 289 -10.53 8.50 10.95
CA TRP A 289 -11.08 9.82 11.20
C TRP A 289 -12.46 9.95 10.56
N ALA A 290 -13.40 10.54 11.28
CA ALA A 290 -14.77 10.75 10.82
C ALA A 290 -15.18 12.23 10.96
N LEU A 291 -15.89 12.75 9.97
CA LEU A 291 -16.38 14.12 9.92
C LEU A 291 -17.87 14.17 9.60
N ASN A 292 -18.62 14.86 10.45
CA ASN A 292 -19.98 15.32 10.16
C ASN A 292 -19.90 16.75 9.63
N SER A 293 -20.07 16.93 8.33
CA SER A 293 -19.93 18.23 7.67
C SER A 293 -21.21 19.06 7.76
N SER A 294 -21.12 20.34 8.12
CA SER A 294 -22.28 21.26 8.11
C SER A 294 -22.86 21.52 6.72
N THR A 295 -22.12 21.17 5.65
CA THR A 295 -22.60 21.29 4.26
C THR A 295 -23.55 20.17 3.83
N ASP A 296 -23.52 19.02 4.49
CA ASP A 296 -24.42 17.88 4.28
C ASP A 296 -24.60 17.11 5.60
N PRO A 297 -25.21 17.76 6.60
CA PRO A 297 -25.15 17.34 8.00
C PRO A 297 -25.92 16.05 8.21
N LEU A 298 -25.31 15.16 8.99
CA LEU A 298 -25.90 13.90 9.42
C LEU A 298 -27.15 14.17 10.29
N ASP A 299 -28.30 13.58 9.93
CA ASP A 299 -29.47 13.62 10.81
C ASP A 299 -29.11 13.06 12.19
N PRO A 300 -29.55 13.68 13.32
CA PRO A 300 -29.21 13.22 14.67
C PRO A 300 -29.62 11.78 15.01
N SER A 301 -30.52 11.20 14.20
CA SER A 301 -30.99 9.83 14.34
C SER A 301 -30.09 8.81 13.61
N ASN A 302 -29.31 9.29 12.63
CA ASN A 302 -28.29 8.52 11.92
C ASN A 302 -27.01 8.44 12.76
N PHE A 303 -26.15 7.48 12.44
CA PHE A 303 -24.84 7.40 13.07
C PHE A 303 -23.80 6.77 12.15
N ALA A 304 -22.55 7.15 12.41
CA ALA A 304 -21.38 6.53 11.85
C ALA A 304 -20.85 5.43 12.77
N SER A 305 -20.26 4.39 12.20
CA SER A 305 -19.67 3.31 12.97
C SER A 305 -18.48 2.68 12.24
N MET A 306 -17.46 2.29 12.99
CA MET A 306 -16.38 1.44 12.53
C MET A 306 -16.49 0.07 13.23
N GLN A 307 -16.35 -0.99 12.46
CA GLN A 307 -16.38 -2.37 12.93
C GLN A 307 -15.12 -3.11 12.54
N LEU A 308 -14.56 -3.87 13.48
CA LEU A 308 -13.55 -4.88 13.23
C LEU A 308 -14.18 -6.24 13.45
N ILE A 309 -14.20 -7.06 12.40
CA ILE A 309 -14.93 -8.33 12.34
C ILE A 309 -13.92 -9.45 12.10
N PHE A 310 -13.99 -10.51 12.90
CA PHE A 310 -13.21 -11.74 12.71
C PHE A 310 -14.13 -12.90 12.36
N SER A 311 -13.77 -13.71 11.37
CA SER A 311 -14.56 -14.86 10.94
C SER A 311 -13.69 -16.11 10.81
N PRO A 312 -14.21 -17.30 11.14
CA PRO A 312 -13.57 -18.58 10.86
C PRO A 312 -13.74 -19.02 9.40
N ASP A 313 -14.59 -18.35 8.63
CA ASP A 313 -14.76 -18.60 7.21
C ASP A 313 -13.63 -17.92 6.43
N TYR A 314 -13.13 -18.51 5.33
CA TYR A 314 -12.10 -17.87 4.49
C TYR A 314 -12.63 -16.65 3.71
N ASP A 315 -13.95 -16.57 3.57
CA ASP A 315 -14.60 -15.58 2.73
C ASP A 315 -15.81 -15.02 3.47
N PHE A 316 -15.87 -13.68 3.54
CA PHE A 316 -17.04 -12.98 4.05
C PHE A 316 -18.17 -12.90 3.03
N ASP A 317 -17.88 -13.09 1.74
CA ASP A 317 -18.81 -12.89 0.63
C ASP A 317 -18.67 -14.03 -0.39
N ASP A 318 -19.56 -15.01 -0.35
CA ASP A 318 -19.54 -16.22 -1.20
C ASP A 318 -19.69 -16.00 -2.73
N GLY A 319 -19.49 -14.78 -3.21
CA GLY A 319 -19.62 -14.40 -4.61
C GLY A 319 -21.06 -14.45 -5.15
N SER A 320 -22.06 -14.78 -4.33
CA SER A 320 -23.46 -14.89 -4.76
C SER A 320 -24.16 -13.54 -4.91
N GLY A 321 -23.60 -12.48 -4.31
CA GLY A 321 -24.24 -11.17 -4.23
C GLY A 321 -25.52 -11.16 -3.37
N GLU A 322 -25.83 -12.27 -2.69
CA GLU A 322 -26.93 -12.40 -1.75
C GLU A 322 -26.39 -12.54 -0.32
N PHE A 323 -27.05 -11.88 0.64
CA PHE A 323 -26.81 -12.08 2.09
C PHE A 323 -27.38 -13.44 2.57
N THR A 324 -27.22 -14.53 1.83
CA THR A 324 -27.96 -15.79 2.05
C THR A 324 -27.25 -16.81 2.92
N ARG A 325 -25.97 -16.60 3.25
CA ARG A 325 -25.31 -17.34 4.31
C ARG A 325 -25.15 -16.46 5.53
N GLU A 326 -25.64 -16.94 6.67
CA GLU A 326 -25.29 -16.39 7.98
C GLU A 326 -23.78 -16.58 8.13
N VAL A 327 -23.00 -15.52 7.87
CA VAL A 327 -21.55 -15.55 8.06
C VAL A 327 -21.33 -15.94 9.52
N THR A 328 -20.57 -17.00 9.75
CA THR A 328 -20.21 -17.32 11.12
C THR A 328 -19.24 -16.23 11.56
N VAL A 329 -19.60 -15.49 12.59
CA VAL A 329 -18.76 -14.41 13.12
C VAL A 329 -18.19 -14.87 14.45
N ALA A 330 -16.86 -14.91 14.54
CA ALA A 330 -16.17 -15.26 15.77
C ALA A 330 -16.17 -14.07 16.75
N SER A 331 -16.03 -12.84 16.24
CA SER A 331 -16.13 -11.61 17.04
C SER A 331 -16.46 -10.38 16.18
N VAL A 332 -17.23 -9.44 16.75
CA VAL A 332 -17.41 -8.08 16.22
C VAL A 332 -17.12 -7.09 17.32
N VAL A 333 -16.16 -6.20 17.08
CA VAL A 333 -15.93 -5.03 17.94
C VAL A 333 -16.36 -3.79 17.19
N THR A 334 -17.22 -2.98 17.82
CA THR A 334 -17.82 -1.80 17.20
C THR A 334 -17.43 -0.55 17.99
N SER A 335 -17.11 0.53 17.30
CA SER A 335 -16.84 1.83 17.93
C SER A 335 -18.10 2.38 18.62
N ASN A 336 -17.93 3.25 19.63
CA ASN A 336 -19.05 4.00 20.20
C ASN A 336 -19.79 4.80 19.10
N ARG A 337 -21.11 4.92 19.22
CA ARG A 337 -21.93 5.78 18.34
C ARG A 337 -21.50 7.22 18.54
N ILE A 338 -21.22 7.93 17.46
CA ILE A 338 -20.82 9.33 17.56
C ILE A 338 -22.02 10.26 17.33
N PHE A 339 -22.28 11.12 18.30
CA PHE A 339 -23.00 12.38 18.11
C PHE A 339 -21.93 13.44 17.83
N LEU A 340 -21.49 13.54 16.58
CA LEU A 340 -20.40 14.43 16.17
C LEU A 340 -20.83 15.89 16.30
N GLY A 341 -19.96 16.74 16.85
CA GLY A 341 -20.00 18.16 16.54
C GLY A 341 -19.78 18.36 15.05
N GLU A 342 -20.51 19.28 14.44
CA GLU A 342 -20.33 19.62 13.03
C GLU A 342 -18.92 20.20 12.80
N ASP A 343 -18.35 19.90 11.63
CA ASP A 343 -17.07 20.42 11.14
C ASP A 343 -15.86 20.12 12.04
N VAL A 344 -15.90 19.01 12.78
CA VAL A 344 -14.78 18.54 13.59
C VAL A 344 -14.45 17.09 13.23
N TRP A 345 -13.25 16.89 12.69
CA TRP A 345 -12.67 15.57 12.51
C TRP A 345 -12.50 14.89 13.88
N THR A 346 -13.14 13.73 14.03
CA THR A 346 -13.11 12.94 15.27
C THR A 346 -12.54 11.58 14.98
N ARG A 347 -11.53 11.18 15.75
CA ARG A 347 -10.90 9.86 15.59
C ARG A 347 -11.73 8.78 16.28
N LEU A 348 -12.12 7.77 15.51
CA LEU A 348 -12.59 6.49 16.00
C LEU A 348 -11.41 5.54 16.19
N SER A 349 -11.43 4.77 17.27
CA SER A 349 -10.42 3.73 17.52
C SER A 349 -11.06 2.58 18.28
N ILE A 350 -10.74 1.36 17.87
CA ILE A 350 -11.10 0.12 18.56
C ILE A 350 -9.89 -0.80 18.62
N THR A 351 -9.80 -1.59 19.68
CA THR A 351 -8.78 -2.61 19.84
C THR A 351 -9.46 -3.94 20.12
N ALA A 352 -9.02 -5.01 19.47
CA ALA A 352 -9.60 -6.34 19.58
C ALA A 352 -8.55 -7.43 19.41
N THR A 353 -8.71 -8.53 20.13
CA THR A 353 -7.89 -9.74 19.94
C THR A 353 -8.58 -10.67 18.96
N ALA A 354 -7.86 -11.15 17.95
CA ALA A 354 -8.36 -12.15 17.02
C ALA A 354 -8.70 -13.46 17.76
N PRO A 355 -9.90 -14.03 17.55
CA PRO A 355 -10.24 -15.36 18.06
C PRO A 355 -9.29 -16.46 17.56
N LEU A 356 -9.22 -17.59 18.27
CA LEU A 356 -8.36 -18.72 17.90
C LEU A 356 -8.71 -19.31 16.53
N ASP A 357 -9.99 -19.30 16.19
CA ASP A 357 -10.54 -19.83 14.96
C ASP A 357 -10.61 -18.79 13.83
N ALA A 358 -10.12 -17.55 14.04
CA ALA A 358 -10.18 -16.51 13.02
C ALA A 358 -9.26 -16.82 11.84
N VAL A 359 -9.84 -16.94 10.66
CA VAL A 359 -9.15 -17.20 9.39
C VAL A 359 -9.09 -15.94 8.53
N THR A 360 -10.12 -15.10 8.62
CA THR A 360 -10.21 -13.81 7.92
C THR A 360 -10.69 -12.73 8.86
N ALA A 361 -10.33 -11.49 8.56
CA ALA A 361 -10.77 -10.32 9.30
C ALA A 361 -11.11 -9.17 8.36
N ARG A 362 -12.00 -8.30 8.80
CA ARG A 362 -12.56 -7.20 8.01
C ARG A 362 -12.60 -5.93 8.83
N LEU A 363 -12.08 -4.84 8.26
CA LEU A 363 -12.47 -3.51 8.68
C LEU A 363 -13.71 -3.10 7.87
N GLN A 364 -14.75 -2.63 8.55
CA GLN A 364 -15.96 -2.13 7.92
C GLN A 364 -16.32 -0.74 8.45
N LEU A 365 -16.50 0.21 7.54
CA LEU A 365 -16.93 1.57 7.83
C LEU A 365 -18.37 1.76 7.39
N LEU A 366 -19.20 2.30 8.28
CA LEU A 366 -20.65 2.34 8.10
C LEU A 366 -21.22 3.73 8.34
N HIS A 367 -22.12 4.12 7.47
CA HIS A 367 -23.18 5.08 7.72
C HIS A 367 -24.49 4.31 7.93
N VAL A 368 -25.15 4.48 9.08
CA VAL A 368 -26.42 3.82 9.38
C VAL A 368 -27.55 4.85 9.41
N GLN A 369 -28.57 4.61 8.59
CA GLN A 369 -29.73 5.49 8.41
C GLN A 369 -30.95 4.96 9.18
N LEU A 370 -31.36 5.71 10.20
CA LEU A 370 -32.52 5.39 11.05
C LEU A 370 -33.17 6.70 11.51
N PRO A 371 -34.46 6.98 11.25
CA PRO A 371 -35.42 6.26 10.39
C PRO A 371 -35.04 6.28 8.90
N PRO A 372 -35.77 5.56 8.01
CA PRO A 372 -35.44 5.52 6.59
C PRO A 372 -35.44 6.90 5.91
N ASN A 373 -34.59 7.06 4.89
CA ASN A 373 -34.51 8.26 4.03
C ASN A 373 -34.15 9.58 4.76
N THR A 374 -33.64 9.52 6.00
CA THR A 374 -33.10 10.70 6.69
C THR A 374 -31.86 11.23 5.98
N ALA A 375 -31.80 12.54 5.80
CA ALA A 375 -30.73 13.18 5.05
C ALA A 375 -29.38 13.11 5.78
N GLY A 376 -28.33 13.50 5.04
CA GLY A 376 -27.00 13.67 5.58
C GLY A 376 -26.02 12.60 5.13
N SER A 377 -24.76 12.90 5.42
CA SER A 377 -23.64 12.05 5.07
C SER A 377 -22.61 12.05 6.19
N ILE A 378 -21.71 11.08 6.12
CA ILE A 378 -20.50 11.07 6.92
C ILE A 378 -19.30 10.94 6.00
N PHE A 379 -18.23 11.64 6.35
CA PHE A 379 -16.94 11.54 5.68
C PHE A 379 -15.97 10.76 6.56
N PHE A 380 -15.19 9.88 5.95
CA PHE A 380 -14.13 9.11 6.59
C PHE A 380 -12.81 9.35 5.88
N ASP A 381 -11.74 9.34 6.66
CA ASP A 381 -10.38 9.48 6.17
C ASP A 381 -9.39 8.74 7.08
N ASP A 382 -8.20 8.45 6.56
CA ASP A 382 -7.07 7.86 7.30
C ASP A 382 -7.47 6.58 8.07
N ALA A 383 -8.18 5.68 7.41
CA ALA A 383 -8.47 4.35 7.92
C ALA A 383 -7.19 3.54 8.08
N SER A 384 -7.06 2.82 9.20
CA SER A 384 -5.87 2.03 9.51
C SER A 384 -6.25 0.81 10.34
N VAL A 385 -5.63 -0.33 10.05
CA VAL A 385 -5.61 -1.51 10.91
C VAL A 385 -4.16 -1.87 11.19
N ILE A 386 -3.87 -1.93 12.48
CA ILE A 386 -2.54 -2.19 13.01
C ILE A 386 -2.58 -3.57 13.69
N GLY A 387 -1.80 -4.53 13.19
CA GLY A 387 -1.73 -5.90 13.73
C GLY A 387 -0.31 -6.46 13.66
N PRO A 388 0.00 -7.61 14.28
CA PRO A 388 1.36 -8.15 14.36
C PRO A 388 1.95 -8.49 12.99
N THR A 389 3.28 -8.57 12.91
CA THR A 389 4.00 -9.09 11.73
C THR A 389 3.64 -10.56 11.48
N TYR A 390 3.55 -10.98 10.20
CA TYR A 390 3.31 -12.39 9.82
C TYR A 390 4.37 -13.40 10.33
N ASP A 391 5.48 -12.94 10.89
CA ASP A 391 6.59 -13.77 11.41
C ASP A 391 6.43 -14.28 12.84
N ILE A 392 5.30 -13.99 13.51
CA ILE A 392 5.01 -14.71 14.76
C ILE A 392 4.52 -16.11 14.41
N GLU A 393 5.37 -17.08 14.73
CA GLU A 393 4.95 -18.43 15.07
C GLU A 393 3.66 -18.32 15.92
N PRO A 394 2.56 -18.97 15.52
CA PRO A 394 1.26 -18.78 16.17
C PRO A 394 1.43 -18.91 17.69
N PRO A 395 0.88 -17.99 18.50
CA PRO A 395 1.12 -17.94 19.94
C PRO A 395 0.27 -19.00 20.66
N VAL A 396 0.32 -20.25 20.21
CA VAL A 396 -0.08 -21.43 20.98
C VAL A 396 0.68 -22.60 20.38
N GLU A 397 1.34 -23.36 21.23
CA GLU A 397 1.73 -24.74 20.95
C GLU A 397 0.47 -25.48 20.46
N TYR A 398 0.31 -25.64 19.15
CA TYR A 398 -0.73 -26.50 18.61
C TYR A 398 -0.39 -27.91 19.09
N ASP A 399 -1.24 -28.47 19.94
CA ASP A 399 -1.16 -29.88 20.25
C ASP A 399 -1.49 -30.63 18.95
N LEU A 400 -0.49 -31.32 18.41
CA LEU A 400 -0.68 -32.22 17.30
C LEU A 400 -1.61 -33.36 17.73
N VAL A 401 -2.90 -33.21 17.44
CA VAL A 401 -3.92 -34.20 17.81
C VAL A 401 -3.93 -35.41 16.89
N TRP A 402 -3.47 -35.25 15.64
CA TRP A 402 -3.43 -36.31 14.64
C TRP A 402 -2.49 -35.97 13.48
N GLN A 403 -1.72 -36.96 13.03
CA GLN A 403 -0.94 -36.93 11.78
C GLN A 403 -0.78 -38.35 11.25
N ASP A 404 -0.59 -38.48 9.94
CA ASP A 404 -0.11 -39.70 9.30
C ASP A 404 1.05 -39.35 8.36
N GLU A 405 2.23 -39.88 8.66
CA GLU A 405 3.47 -39.66 7.92
C GLU A 405 3.64 -40.67 6.76
N PHE A 406 2.64 -41.52 6.50
CA PHE A 406 2.63 -42.50 5.42
C PHE A 406 3.91 -43.37 5.37
N ASN A 407 4.45 -43.71 6.54
CA ASN A 407 5.70 -44.46 6.68
C ASN A 407 5.56 -45.96 6.36
N GLY A 408 4.34 -46.44 6.10
CA GLY A 408 4.05 -47.81 5.73
C GLY A 408 4.41 -48.16 4.27
N THR A 409 4.14 -49.40 3.88
CA THR A 409 4.30 -49.88 2.49
C THR A 409 2.99 -49.83 1.69
N GLY A 410 1.95 -49.22 2.23
CA GLY A 410 0.61 -49.13 1.67
C GLY A 410 -0.27 -48.22 2.53
N LEU A 411 -1.45 -47.86 2.02
CA LEU A 411 -2.42 -47.03 2.77
C LEU A 411 -2.93 -47.78 4.01
N ASP A 412 -2.92 -47.13 5.17
CA ASP A 412 -3.56 -47.66 6.37
C ASP A 412 -5.07 -47.43 6.29
N THR A 413 -5.81 -48.49 5.90
CA THR A 413 -7.27 -48.41 5.75
C THR A 413 -8.04 -48.41 7.08
N SER A 414 -7.34 -48.41 8.22
CA SER A 414 -7.95 -48.13 9.53
C SER A 414 -8.01 -46.64 9.85
N LEU A 415 -7.21 -45.83 9.14
CA LEU A 415 -7.14 -44.37 9.27
C LEU A 415 -7.77 -43.66 8.06
N TRP A 416 -7.65 -44.24 6.87
CA TRP A 416 -8.07 -43.61 5.62
C TRP A 416 -9.01 -44.50 4.80
N THR A 417 -10.01 -43.91 4.17
CA THR A 417 -10.89 -44.62 3.23
C THR A 417 -10.77 -44.02 1.83
N PRO A 418 -10.37 -44.81 0.81
CA PRO A 418 -10.48 -44.40 -0.59
C PRO A 418 -11.93 -44.25 -1.02
N GLU A 419 -12.25 -43.09 -1.55
CA GLU A 419 -13.52 -42.85 -2.23
C GLU A 419 -13.47 -43.45 -3.64
N ILE A 420 -14.57 -44.09 -4.05
CA ILE A 420 -14.64 -44.82 -5.31
C ILE A 420 -15.87 -44.37 -6.10
N GLY A 421 -15.67 -44.07 -7.38
CA GLY A 421 -16.70 -43.71 -8.33
C GLY A 421 -16.85 -42.20 -8.56
N TYR A 422 -18.00 -41.82 -9.12
CA TYR A 422 -18.34 -40.43 -9.47
C TYR A 422 -19.17 -39.71 -8.37
N GLY A 423 -19.33 -40.36 -7.22
CA GLY A 423 -20.24 -39.89 -6.18
C GLY A 423 -21.68 -39.72 -6.68
N GLN A 424 -22.53 -39.10 -5.86
CA GLN A 424 -23.84 -38.63 -6.30
C GLN A 424 -23.69 -37.21 -6.86
N PHE A 425 -23.95 -37.01 -8.15
CA PHE A 425 -23.84 -35.71 -8.84
C PHE A 425 -22.43 -35.06 -8.84
N GLY A 426 -21.35 -35.85 -8.93
CA GLY A 426 -19.98 -35.30 -8.93
C GLY A 426 -19.65 -34.64 -7.59
N TRP A 427 -19.91 -35.37 -6.50
CA TRP A 427 -19.61 -34.99 -5.12
C TRP A 427 -20.13 -33.63 -4.63
N GLY A 428 -21.16 -33.09 -5.30
CA GLY A 428 -21.85 -31.86 -4.89
C GLY A 428 -21.30 -30.56 -5.50
N ASN A 429 -20.19 -30.62 -6.25
CA ASN A 429 -19.57 -29.47 -6.91
C ASN A 429 -19.36 -29.66 -8.43
N ASN A 430 -20.04 -30.64 -9.04
CA ASN A 430 -19.85 -31.02 -10.44
C ASN A 430 -18.42 -31.46 -10.77
N GLU A 431 -17.76 -32.19 -9.86
CA GLU A 431 -16.50 -32.85 -10.17
C GLU A 431 -16.68 -33.81 -11.34
N TRP A 432 -15.85 -33.66 -12.37
CA TRP A 432 -15.88 -34.52 -13.56
C TRP A 432 -15.05 -35.79 -13.36
N GLN A 433 -14.31 -35.90 -12.27
CA GLN A 433 -13.38 -36.99 -12.01
C GLN A 433 -14.09 -38.28 -11.59
N PHE A 434 -13.49 -39.42 -11.94
CA PHE A 434 -13.92 -40.74 -11.45
C PHE A 434 -12.87 -41.31 -10.49
N TYR A 435 -13.24 -41.54 -9.24
CA TYR A 435 -12.29 -41.98 -8.22
C TYR A 435 -12.13 -43.51 -8.18
N THR A 436 -10.93 -44.00 -7.87
CA THR A 436 -10.60 -45.43 -7.76
C THR A 436 -9.59 -45.67 -6.64
N ASP A 437 -9.51 -46.91 -6.17
CA ASP A 437 -8.49 -47.43 -5.26
C ASP A 437 -7.39 -48.21 -6.02
N ASP A 438 -7.31 -48.04 -7.34
CA ASP A 438 -6.31 -48.73 -8.17
C ASP A 438 -4.89 -48.30 -7.73
N PRO A 439 -3.95 -49.23 -7.53
CA PRO A 439 -2.56 -48.91 -7.16
C PRO A 439 -1.83 -47.97 -8.14
N ARG A 440 -2.34 -47.81 -9.37
CA ARG A 440 -1.86 -46.79 -10.31
C ARG A 440 -2.22 -45.39 -9.84
N ASN A 441 -3.42 -45.21 -9.30
CA ASN A 441 -3.96 -43.93 -8.85
C ASN A 441 -3.59 -43.59 -7.41
N LEU A 442 -3.36 -44.59 -6.57
CA LEU A 442 -3.12 -44.43 -5.14
C LEU A 442 -1.96 -45.32 -4.68
N SER A 443 -0.86 -44.72 -4.22
CA SER A 443 0.28 -45.47 -3.69
C SER A 443 0.93 -44.77 -2.50
N VAL A 444 1.50 -45.54 -1.58
CA VAL A 444 2.30 -45.02 -0.46
C VAL A 444 3.73 -45.47 -0.64
N THR A 445 4.67 -44.53 -0.72
CA THR A 445 6.10 -44.83 -0.88
C THR A 445 6.96 -43.69 -0.34
N GLY A 446 7.97 -44.03 0.47
CA GLY A 446 8.98 -43.07 0.93
C GLY A 446 8.43 -41.97 1.83
N GLY A 447 7.51 -42.31 2.75
CA GLY A 447 6.89 -41.34 3.68
C GLY A 447 5.89 -40.41 3.01
N ASN A 448 5.40 -40.77 1.82
CA ASN A 448 4.45 -39.95 1.06
C ASN A 448 3.31 -40.81 0.54
N LEU A 449 2.10 -40.27 0.62
CA LEU A 449 0.98 -40.68 -0.20
C LEU A 449 1.10 -40.02 -1.57
N THR A 450 1.06 -40.82 -2.63
CA THR A 450 1.04 -40.36 -4.02
C THR A 450 -0.31 -40.68 -4.65
N ILE A 451 -1.05 -39.63 -5.01
CA ILE A 451 -2.27 -39.72 -5.81
C ILE A 451 -1.94 -39.30 -7.25
N THR A 452 -2.15 -40.19 -8.21
CA THR A 452 -1.89 -39.93 -9.63
C THR A 452 -3.18 -39.94 -10.42
N ALA A 453 -3.45 -38.87 -11.15
CA ALA A 453 -4.56 -38.80 -12.09
C ALA A 453 -4.15 -39.35 -13.46
N TYR A 454 -4.99 -40.19 -14.06
CA TYR A 454 -4.84 -40.68 -15.43
C TYR A 454 -6.08 -40.32 -16.24
N CYS A 455 -5.91 -39.89 -17.48
CA CYS A 455 -7.03 -39.85 -18.41
C CYS A 455 -7.34 -41.28 -18.86
N ASP A 456 -8.48 -41.82 -18.45
CA ASP A 456 -8.95 -43.10 -18.93
C ASP A 456 -9.88 -42.90 -20.14
N TYR A 457 -9.60 -43.63 -21.22
CA TYR A 457 -10.41 -43.64 -22.43
C TYR A 457 -11.47 -44.75 -22.44
N LEU A 458 -11.48 -45.63 -21.44
CA LEU A 458 -12.31 -46.85 -21.44
C LEU A 458 -13.72 -46.69 -20.85
N LEU A 459 -14.10 -45.52 -20.32
CA LEU A 459 -15.49 -45.17 -20.01
C LEU A 459 -16.22 -44.59 -21.23
N SER A 460 -15.88 -45.06 -22.45
CA SER A 460 -16.43 -44.57 -23.71
C SER A 460 -17.82 -45.16 -23.99
N SER A 461 -18.84 -44.56 -23.40
CA SER A 461 -20.12 -44.38 -24.08
C SER A 461 -20.65 -42.96 -23.87
N GLY A 462 -19.95 -41.97 -24.44
CA GLY A 462 -20.61 -40.73 -24.89
C GLY A 462 -20.00 -39.38 -24.53
N VAL A 463 -18.92 -39.29 -23.75
CA VAL A 463 -18.26 -38.01 -23.43
C VAL A 463 -16.74 -38.22 -23.44
N GLY A 464 -15.97 -37.22 -23.91
CA GLY A 464 -14.51 -37.29 -23.99
C GLY A 464 -13.84 -37.66 -22.67
N GLY A 465 -12.63 -38.22 -22.76
CA GLY A 465 -11.90 -38.88 -21.67
C GLY A 465 -12.02 -38.17 -20.31
N VAL A 466 -12.45 -38.92 -19.32
CA VAL A 466 -12.66 -38.44 -17.96
C VAL A 466 -11.38 -38.68 -17.15
N PRO A 467 -10.84 -37.68 -16.42
CA PRO A 467 -9.74 -37.92 -15.50
C PRO A 467 -10.16 -38.90 -14.39
N VAL A 468 -9.35 -39.92 -14.16
CA VAL A 468 -9.52 -40.93 -13.12
C VAL A 468 -8.41 -40.74 -12.09
N ASN A 469 -8.76 -40.61 -10.82
CA ASN A 469 -7.84 -40.34 -9.72
C ASN A 469 -8.26 -41.11 -8.45
N ALA A 470 -7.65 -40.82 -7.32
CA ALA A 470 -8.09 -41.29 -6.01
C ALA A 470 -8.43 -40.08 -5.14
N LEU A 471 -9.41 -40.21 -4.26
CA LEU A 471 -9.76 -39.24 -3.22
C LEU A 471 -9.82 -39.98 -1.89
N LEU A 472 -9.42 -39.32 -0.81
CA LEU A 472 -9.42 -39.90 0.53
C LEU A 472 -10.24 -39.06 1.48
N ASN A 473 -10.96 -39.75 2.36
CA ASN A 473 -11.56 -39.18 3.55
C ASN A 473 -10.94 -39.84 4.79
N ALA A 474 -10.73 -39.03 5.83
CA ALA A 474 -10.20 -39.40 7.14
C ALA A 474 -11.32 -39.79 8.13
#